data_AF-A0A7S4QER2-F1
#
_entry.id   AF-A0A7S4QER2-F1
#
_cell.length_a   1.000
_cell.length_b   1.000
_cell.length_c   1.000
_cell.angle_alpha   90.00
_cell.angle_beta   90.00
_cell.angle_gamma   90.00
#
_symmetry.space_group_name_H-M   'P 1'
#
loop_
_entity.id
_entity.type
_entity.pdbx_description
1 polymer ?
#
loop_
_entity_poly.entity_id
_entity_poly.type
_entity_poly.pdbx_seq_one_letter_code
_entity_poly.pdbx_strand_id
1 'polypeptide(L)'
;MAGLLYLHEYQHARHLWRRSSTSTTAAPATTVAEDPEYYQLKLLWSAAKHMITGNSKSAFVGLNMCISSNLQPLSSHALEVKEKYRTEMMELMEQSYIKISWTDCCDKLGVVHKNDKEVQELVVCLEKRGWDVSGVSVVGKSECYVSPPKGGYVVDEDSEDEMEVAEDIHKQKRDDKIQSLTEIVAFMECRRTNA
;
A
#
# COMPACT_ATOMS: atom_id res chain seq x y z
N MET A 1 7.98 13.08 -5.25
CA MET A 1 7.71 11.65 -5.56
C MET A 1 7.05 10.93 -4.40
N ALA A 2 7.59 10.99 -3.19
CA ALA A 2 6.98 10.36 -2.00
C ALA A 2 5.50 10.75 -1.81
N GLY A 3 5.16 12.03 -1.93
CA GLY A 3 3.76 12.47 -1.86
C GLY A 3 2.84 11.86 -2.94
N LEU A 4 3.34 11.60 -4.15
CA LEU A 4 2.55 10.92 -5.20
C LEU A 4 2.34 9.45 -4.86
N LEU A 5 3.33 8.79 -4.27
CA LEU A 5 3.20 7.42 -3.78
C LEU A 5 2.23 7.33 -2.61
N TYR A 6 2.27 8.31 -1.71
CA TYR A 6 1.29 8.45 -0.64
C TYR A 6 -0.13 8.61 -1.18
N LEU A 7 -0.33 9.24 -2.33
CA LEU A 7 -1.66 9.40 -2.94
C LEU A 7 -2.05 8.24 -3.88
N HIS A 8 -1.23 7.20 -4.03
CA HIS A 8 -1.41 6.11 -5.01
C HIS A 8 -1.41 6.59 -6.47
N GLU A 9 -0.86 7.78 -6.71
CA GLU A 9 -0.72 8.38 -8.03
C GLU A 9 0.51 7.83 -8.75
N TYR A 10 0.53 6.50 -8.97
CA TYR A 10 1.67 5.77 -9.50
C TYR A 10 2.05 6.20 -10.92
N GLN A 11 1.08 6.58 -11.75
CA GLN A 11 1.35 7.08 -13.10
C GLN A 11 2.09 8.41 -13.05
N HIS A 12 1.62 9.34 -12.20
CA HIS A 12 2.29 10.62 -11.98
C HIS A 12 3.69 10.43 -11.39
N ALA A 13 3.85 9.50 -10.43
CA ALA A 13 5.16 9.16 -9.86
C ALA A 13 6.11 8.59 -10.93
N ARG A 14 5.62 7.74 -11.84
CA ARG A 14 6.38 7.20 -12.97
C ARG A 14 6.82 8.26 -13.95
N HIS A 15 5.92 9.19 -14.30
CA HIS A 15 6.25 10.31 -15.18
C HIS A 15 7.32 11.21 -14.56
N LEU A 16 7.21 11.49 -13.26
CA LEU A 16 8.20 12.26 -12.52
C LEU A 16 9.57 11.55 -12.52
N TRP A 17 9.60 10.25 -12.22
CA TRP A 17 10.82 9.44 -12.25
C TRP A 17 11.51 9.45 -13.62
N ARG A 18 10.74 9.29 -14.70
CA ARG A 18 11.30 9.32 -16.06
C ARG A 18 11.98 10.65 -16.33
N ARG A 19 11.34 11.77 -15.99
CA ARG A 19 11.88 13.12 -16.17
C ARG A 19 13.18 13.35 -15.38
N SER A 20 13.22 12.89 -14.13
CA SER A 20 14.43 13.03 -13.30
C SER A 20 15.57 12.15 -13.79
N SER A 21 15.29 10.92 -14.22
CA SER A 21 16.32 9.99 -14.73
C SER A 21 17.00 10.47 -16.03
N THR A 22 16.23 11.09 -16.95
CA THR A 22 16.76 11.60 -18.21
C THR A 22 17.64 12.83 -18.01
N SER A 23 17.32 13.66 -17.02
CA SER A 23 18.09 14.88 -16.73
C SER A 23 19.49 14.59 -16.20
N THR A 24 19.66 13.48 -15.47
CA THR A 24 20.97 13.04 -14.93
C THR A 24 21.85 12.38 -16.00
N THR A 25 21.27 11.82 -17.07
CA THR A 25 22.02 11.09 -18.12
C THR A 25 22.67 12.03 -19.15
N ALA A 26 22.30 13.32 -19.16
CA ALA A 26 22.78 14.29 -20.14
C ALA A 26 24.08 15.02 -19.72
N ALA A 27 24.59 14.79 -18.51
CA ALA A 27 25.85 15.39 -18.06
C ALA A 27 27.06 14.50 -18.47
N PRO A 28 28.15 15.08 -19.01
CA PRO A 28 29.33 14.32 -19.42
C PRO A 28 29.96 13.64 -18.20
N ALA A 29 30.36 12.38 -18.40
CA ALA A 29 30.94 11.50 -17.40
C ALA A 29 32.30 11.99 -16.90
N THR A 30 32.30 12.97 -16.00
CA THR A 30 33.34 13.11 -14.99
C THR A 30 32.90 12.34 -13.74
N THR A 31 33.86 11.74 -13.05
CA THR A 31 33.70 10.91 -11.84
C THR A 31 33.14 11.71 -10.67
N VAL A 32 31.90 12.16 -10.80
CA VAL A 32 31.13 12.81 -9.74
C VAL A 32 30.46 11.69 -8.96
N ALA A 33 30.71 11.64 -7.66
CA ALA A 33 30.00 10.76 -6.73
C ALA A 33 28.49 10.80 -7.06
N GLU A 34 27.83 9.65 -7.12
CA GLU A 34 26.37 9.60 -7.35
C GLU A 34 25.72 10.59 -6.38
N ASP A 35 24.98 11.56 -6.93
CA ASP A 35 24.27 12.55 -6.13
C ASP A 35 23.42 11.82 -5.08
N PRO A 36 23.67 12.05 -3.78
CA PRO A 36 22.98 11.33 -2.70
C PRO A 36 21.46 11.50 -2.79
N GLU A 37 20.96 12.63 -3.31
CA GLU A 37 19.53 12.85 -3.51
C GLU A 37 18.98 11.98 -4.66
N TYR A 38 19.72 11.86 -5.75
CA TYR A 38 19.35 11.00 -6.87
C TYR A 38 19.37 9.51 -6.48
N TYR A 39 20.36 9.10 -5.68
CA TYR A 39 20.45 7.74 -5.14
C TYR A 39 19.22 7.40 -4.28
N GLN A 40 18.79 8.31 -3.41
CA GLN A 40 17.57 8.10 -2.63
C GLN A 40 16.30 8.08 -3.48
N LEU A 41 16.21 8.94 -4.49
CA LEU A 41 15.09 8.92 -5.43
C LEU A 41 15.03 7.55 -6.14
N LYS A 42 16.19 6.98 -6.50
CA LYS A 42 16.29 5.65 -7.09
C LYS A 42 15.81 4.56 -6.14
N LEU A 43 16.19 4.62 -4.85
CA LEU A 43 15.69 3.69 -3.83
C LEU A 43 14.16 3.80 -3.66
N LEU A 44 13.64 5.02 -3.57
CA LEU A 44 12.20 5.26 -3.40
C LEU A 44 11.41 4.78 -4.62
N TRP A 45 11.93 4.98 -5.84
CA TRP A 45 11.31 4.45 -7.05
C TRP A 45 11.40 2.93 -7.12
N SER A 46 12.50 2.32 -6.67
CA SER A 46 12.62 0.87 -6.57
C SER A 46 11.56 0.28 -5.64
N ALA A 47 11.33 0.90 -4.48
CA ALA A 47 10.25 0.53 -3.57
C ALA A 47 8.88 0.66 -4.23
N ALA A 48 8.62 1.78 -4.92
CA ALA A 48 7.37 2.03 -5.63
C ALA A 48 7.06 0.96 -6.68
N LYS A 49 8.06 0.48 -7.44
CA LYS A 49 7.87 -0.62 -8.40
C LYS A 49 7.33 -1.87 -7.71
N HIS A 50 7.89 -2.21 -6.55
CA HIS A 50 7.46 -3.38 -5.80
C HIS A 50 6.04 -3.24 -5.25
N MET A 51 5.66 -2.04 -4.80
CA MET A 51 4.28 -1.72 -4.39
C MET A 51 3.29 -1.97 -5.54
N ILE A 52 3.62 -1.51 -6.76
CA ILE A 52 2.78 -1.69 -7.96
C ILE A 52 2.66 -3.17 -8.33
N THR A 53 3.74 -3.95 -8.20
CA THR A 53 3.73 -5.39 -8.54
C THR A 53 3.15 -6.27 -7.43
N GLY A 54 2.71 -5.71 -6.30
CA GLY A 54 2.19 -6.46 -5.16
C GLY A 54 3.25 -7.24 -4.37
N ASN A 55 4.54 -6.97 -4.57
CA ASN A 55 5.61 -7.57 -3.80
C ASN A 55 5.88 -6.72 -2.55
N SER A 56 5.04 -6.89 -1.53
CA SER A 56 5.08 -6.09 -0.30
C SER A 56 6.41 -6.23 0.44
N LYS A 57 6.98 -7.43 0.51
CA LYS A 57 8.28 -7.69 1.15
C LYS A 57 9.39 -6.81 0.56
N SER A 58 9.54 -6.81 -0.76
CA SER A 58 10.56 -5.98 -1.43
C SER A 58 10.23 -4.48 -1.35
N ALA A 59 8.95 -4.10 -1.32
CA ALA A 59 8.55 -2.71 -1.11
C ALA A 59 8.99 -2.18 0.26
N PHE A 60 8.73 -2.93 1.34
CA PHE A 60 9.13 -2.54 2.69
C PHE A 60 10.65 -2.50 2.87
N VAL A 61 11.39 -3.43 2.25
CA VAL A 61 12.86 -3.37 2.23
C VAL A 61 13.35 -2.07 1.59
N GLY A 62 12.80 -1.71 0.44
CA GLY A 62 13.17 -0.46 -0.25
C GLY A 62 12.84 0.80 0.57
N LEU A 63 11.67 0.83 1.22
CA LEU A 63 11.28 1.95 2.09
C LEU A 63 12.16 2.05 3.33
N ASN A 64 12.50 0.92 3.96
CA ASN A 64 13.41 0.90 5.11
C ASN A 64 14.82 1.39 4.72
N MET A 65 15.32 1.04 3.54
CA MET A 65 16.59 1.59 3.04
C MET A 65 16.53 3.11 2.87
N CYS A 66 15.43 3.65 2.36
CA CYS A 66 15.21 5.11 2.29
C CYS A 66 15.20 5.74 3.69
N ILE A 67 14.51 5.13 4.66
CA ILE A 67 14.42 5.66 6.02
C ILE A 67 15.80 5.64 6.71
N SER A 68 16.53 4.52 6.62
CA SER A 68 17.85 4.35 7.24
C SER A 68 18.92 5.27 6.68
N SER A 69 18.73 5.81 5.47
CA SER A 69 19.67 6.76 4.88
C SER A 69 19.65 8.15 5.54
N ASN A 70 18.66 8.44 6.40
CA ASN A 70 18.58 9.62 7.26
C ASN A 70 18.69 11.01 6.57
N LEU A 71 18.62 11.10 5.24
CA LEU A 71 18.59 12.41 4.58
C LEU A 71 17.16 12.96 4.62
N GLN A 72 17.01 14.04 5.36
CA GLN A 72 15.77 14.79 5.49
C GLN A 72 15.59 15.72 4.28
N PRO A 73 14.35 15.97 3.82
CA PRO A 73 13.08 15.54 4.43
C PRO A 73 12.57 14.17 3.93
N LEU A 74 13.30 13.52 3.01
CA LEU A 74 12.78 12.36 2.30
C LEU A 74 12.58 11.14 3.20
N SER A 75 13.46 10.92 4.18
CA SER A 75 13.31 9.84 5.16
C SER A 75 11.99 9.93 5.93
N SER A 76 11.56 11.14 6.31
CA SER A 76 10.27 11.36 6.99
C SER A 76 9.09 11.04 6.08
N HIS A 77 9.12 11.48 4.81
CA HIS A 77 8.07 11.16 3.85
C HIS A 77 8.05 9.66 3.49
N ALA A 78 9.21 9.00 3.45
CA ALA A 78 9.30 7.56 3.23
C ALA A 78 8.68 6.77 4.40
N LEU A 79 8.81 7.27 5.63
CA LEU A 79 8.12 6.71 6.80
C LEU A 79 6.59 6.85 6.65
N GLU A 80 6.08 8.02 6.26
CA GLU A 80 4.65 8.21 6.04
C GLU A 80 4.10 7.29 4.95
N VAL A 81 4.84 7.14 3.83
CA VAL A 81 4.48 6.21 2.75
C VAL A 81 4.47 4.77 3.26
N LYS A 82 5.45 4.39 4.10
CA LYS A 82 5.52 3.05 4.72
C LYS A 82 4.31 2.77 5.61
N GLU A 83 3.94 3.71 6.49
CA GLU A 83 2.80 3.53 7.39
C GLU A 83 1.48 3.46 6.63
N LYS A 84 1.31 4.30 5.60
CA LYS A 84 0.12 4.23 4.74
C LYS A 84 0.05 2.90 4.01
N TYR A 85 1.13 2.49 3.35
CA TYR A 85 1.17 1.23 2.62
C TYR A 85 0.91 0.02 3.51
N ARG A 86 1.40 0.04 4.76
CA ARG A 86 1.09 -1.00 5.75
C ARG A 86 -0.40 -1.06 6.08
N THR A 87 -1.04 0.09 6.27
CA THR A 87 -2.49 0.17 6.52
C THR A 87 -3.28 -0.47 5.39
N GLU A 88 -2.93 -0.18 4.14
CA GLU A 88 -3.60 -0.76 2.97
C GLU A 88 -3.34 -2.26 2.83
N MET A 89 -2.13 -2.70 3.10
CA MET A 89 -1.82 -4.12 3.11
C MET A 89 -2.63 -4.87 4.17
N MET A 90 -2.87 -4.26 5.34
CA MET A 90 -3.76 -4.84 6.36
C MET A 90 -5.20 -4.95 5.86
N GLU A 91 -5.73 -3.90 5.22
CA GLU A 91 -7.09 -3.93 4.64
C GLU A 91 -7.24 -4.98 3.54
N LEU A 92 -6.24 -5.11 2.66
CA LEU A 92 -6.21 -6.15 1.64
C LEU A 92 -6.14 -7.55 2.27
N MET A 93 -5.38 -7.71 3.35
CA MET A 93 -5.28 -8.97 4.06
C MET A 93 -6.57 -9.34 4.79
N GLU A 94 -7.26 -8.37 5.39
CA GLU A 94 -8.59 -8.52 5.98
C GLU A 94 -9.62 -9.05 4.98
N GLN A 95 -9.53 -8.64 3.72
CA GLN A 95 -10.43 -9.07 2.65
C GLN A 95 -10.05 -10.42 2.03
N SER A 96 -8.76 -10.77 2.06
CA SER A 96 -8.23 -11.91 1.27
C SER A 96 -7.96 -13.16 2.09
N TYR A 97 -7.79 -13.05 3.41
CA TYR A 97 -7.38 -14.15 4.27
C TYR A 97 -8.40 -14.43 5.37
N ILE A 98 -8.77 -15.69 5.52
CA ILE A 98 -9.48 -16.18 6.72
C ILE A 98 -8.48 -16.40 7.85
N LYS A 99 -7.29 -16.88 7.49
CA LYS A 99 -6.19 -17.24 8.40
C LYS A 99 -4.87 -17.09 7.65
N ILE A 100 -3.86 -16.52 8.29
CA ILE A 100 -2.52 -16.35 7.72
C ILE A 100 -1.46 -16.77 8.73
N SER A 101 -0.38 -17.39 8.24
CA SER A 101 0.76 -17.70 9.11
C SER A 101 1.35 -16.40 9.66
N TRP A 102 1.80 -16.42 10.91
CA TRP A 102 2.47 -15.26 11.53
C TRP A 102 3.67 -14.84 10.69
N THR A 103 4.42 -15.81 10.17
CA THR A 103 5.59 -15.58 9.31
C THR A 103 5.25 -14.78 8.07
N ASP A 104 4.19 -15.18 7.35
CA ASP A 104 3.75 -14.48 6.14
C ASP A 104 3.12 -13.13 6.48
N CYS A 105 2.45 -13.02 7.63
CA CYS A 105 1.86 -11.77 8.09
C CYS A 105 2.92 -10.68 8.27
N CYS A 106 3.98 -10.94 9.04
CA CYS A 106 5.02 -9.91 9.22
C CYS A 106 5.81 -9.66 7.93
N ASP A 107 6.05 -10.69 7.10
CA ASP A 107 6.70 -10.52 5.80
C ASP A 107 5.88 -9.59 4.89
N LYS A 108 4.54 -9.73 4.91
CA LYS A 108 3.63 -8.88 4.14
C LYS A 108 3.50 -7.46 4.71
N LEU A 109 3.69 -7.27 6.01
CA LEU A 109 3.59 -5.97 6.70
C LEU A 109 4.96 -5.29 6.95
N GLY A 110 6.04 -5.90 6.46
CA GLY A 110 7.39 -5.37 6.53
C GLY A 110 7.99 -5.34 7.92
N VAL A 111 7.60 -6.28 8.79
CA VAL A 111 8.08 -6.40 10.16
C VAL A 111 9.11 -7.51 10.25
N VAL A 112 10.26 -7.22 10.88
CA VAL A 112 11.32 -8.22 11.04
C VAL A 112 11.00 -9.09 12.25
N HIS A 113 10.69 -10.37 12.03
CA HIS A 113 10.36 -11.35 13.08
C HIS A 113 11.33 -11.43 14.26
N LYS A 114 12.59 -11.03 14.06
CA LYS A 114 13.65 -11.07 15.08
C LYS A 114 13.71 -9.79 15.93
N ASN A 115 12.91 -8.78 15.61
CA ASN A 115 12.87 -7.52 16.33
C ASN A 115 11.66 -7.50 17.26
N ASP A 116 11.87 -7.88 18.52
CA ASP A 116 10.81 -7.99 19.53
C ASP A 116 9.98 -6.71 19.68
N LYS A 117 10.60 -5.53 19.51
CA LYS A 117 9.90 -4.25 19.60
C LYS A 117 8.90 -4.06 18.46
N GLU A 118 9.33 -4.28 17.21
CA GLU A 118 8.45 -4.15 16.05
C GLU A 118 7.35 -5.23 16.06
N VAL A 119 7.68 -6.43 16.52
CA VAL A 119 6.71 -7.52 16.70
C VAL A 119 5.64 -7.15 17.72
N GLN A 120 6.03 -6.62 18.88
CA GLN A 120 5.08 -6.17 19.89
C GLN A 120 4.20 -5.01 19.40
N GLU A 121 4.78 -4.04 18.71
CA GLU A 121 4.04 -2.93 18.10
C GLU A 121 3.03 -3.45 17.06
N LEU A 122 3.41 -4.45 16.25
CA LEU A 122 2.51 -5.09 15.30
C LEU A 122 1.38 -5.84 15.99
N VAL A 123 1.67 -6.65 17.03
CA VAL A 123 0.63 -7.37 17.79
C VAL A 123 -0.40 -6.38 18.35
N VAL A 124 0.05 -5.30 19.00
CA VAL A 124 -0.83 -4.26 19.52
C VAL A 124 -1.65 -3.60 18.41
N CYS A 125 -1.07 -3.39 17.22
CA CYS A 125 -1.78 -2.84 16.07
C CYS A 125 -2.87 -3.79 15.56
N LEU A 126 -2.58 -5.08 15.44
CA LEU A 126 -3.51 -6.12 14.99
C LEU A 126 -4.66 -6.30 16.00
N GLU A 127 -4.37 -6.34 17.30
CA GLU A 127 -5.39 -6.40 18.36
C GLU A 127 -6.33 -5.20 18.30
N LYS A 128 -5.80 -3.99 18.12
CA LYS A 128 -6.61 -2.78 17.96
C LYS A 128 -7.53 -2.82 16.75
N ARG A 129 -7.13 -3.54 15.69
CA ARG A 129 -7.96 -3.78 14.50
C ARG A 129 -8.91 -4.98 14.66
N GLY A 130 -8.90 -5.65 15.81
CA GLY A 130 -9.77 -6.80 16.09
C GLY A 130 -9.30 -8.11 15.48
N TRP A 131 -8.02 -8.23 15.12
CA TRP A 131 -7.45 -9.50 14.68
C TRP A 131 -7.28 -10.45 15.87
N ASP A 132 -7.51 -11.74 15.63
CA ASP A 132 -7.19 -12.79 16.58
C ASP A 132 -5.71 -13.15 16.49
N VAL A 133 -4.96 -12.79 17.54
CA VAL A 133 -3.53 -13.02 17.71
C VAL A 133 -3.20 -14.00 18.85
N SER A 134 -4.21 -14.68 19.39
CA SER A 134 -4.09 -15.53 20.60
C SER A 134 -3.08 -16.68 20.47
N GLY A 135 -2.70 -17.05 19.24
CA GLY A 135 -1.67 -18.06 18.96
C GLY A 135 -0.24 -17.53 18.82
N VAL A 136 0.02 -16.22 18.91
CA VAL A 136 1.35 -15.62 18.68
C VAL A 136 2.14 -15.61 19.98
N SER A 137 2.99 -16.63 20.19
CA SER A 137 4.00 -16.60 21.24
C SER A 137 5.30 -16.03 20.69
N VAL A 138 5.81 -14.98 21.32
CA VAL A 138 7.14 -14.38 21.03
C VAL A 138 8.27 -15.40 21.27
N VAL A 139 7.98 -16.51 21.94
CA VAL A 139 8.97 -17.52 22.36
C VAL A 139 8.60 -18.92 21.81
N GLY A 140 8.93 -19.15 20.54
CA GLY A 140 9.37 -20.47 20.05
C GLY A 140 8.32 -21.50 19.57
N LYS A 141 8.53 -21.92 18.30
CA LYS A 141 8.38 -23.29 17.73
C LYS A 141 7.01 -23.87 17.38
N SER A 142 5.91 -23.15 17.51
CA SER A 142 4.64 -23.57 16.88
C SER A 142 4.35 -22.70 15.66
N GLU A 143 3.72 -23.24 14.62
CA GLU A 143 3.16 -22.42 13.54
C GLU A 143 2.07 -21.54 14.16
N CYS A 144 2.44 -20.30 14.48
CA CYS A 144 1.50 -19.30 14.94
C CYS A 144 0.71 -18.81 13.73
N TYR A 145 -0.59 -18.69 13.90
CA TYR A 145 -1.48 -18.12 12.88
C TYR A 145 -2.22 -16.95 13.48
N VAL A 146 -2.53 -15.98 12.63
CA VAL A 146 -3.40 -14.86 12.96
C VAL A 146 -4.60 -14.88 12.03
N SER A 147 -5.73 -14.47 12.55
CA SER A 147 -6.97 -14.41 11.77
C SER A 147 -7.45 -12.95 11.77
N PRO A 148 -7.68 -12.34 10.60
CA PRO A 148 -8.30 -11.03 10.55
C PRO A 148 -9.67 -11.04 11.26
N PRO A 149 -10.18 -9.87 11.71
CA PRO A 149 -11.56 -9.78 12.17
C PRO A 149 -12.44 -10.38 11.08
N LYS A 150 -13.40 -11.22 11.47
CA LYS A 150 -14.42 -11.71 10.55
C LYS A 150 -15.23 -10.50 10.09
N GLY A 151 -14.78 -9.85 9.02
CA GLY A 151 -15.58 -8.87 8.29
C GLY A 151 -16.82 -9.62 7.80
N GLY A 152 -17.99 -9.20 8.28
CA GLY A 152 -19.27 -9.85 8.04
C GLY A 152 -19.66 -9.92 6.57
N TYR A 153 -19.08 -10.86 5.84
CA TYR A 153 -19.81 -11.66 4.87
C TYR A 153 -20.03 -13.02 5.51
N VAL A 154 -20.87 -13.05 6.54
CA VAL A 154 -21.71 -14.22 6.72
C VAL A 154 -22.71 -14.09 5.58
N VAL A 155 -22.39 -14.66 4.42
CA VAL A 155 -23.47 -15.11 3.54
C VAL A 155 -24.05 -16.28 4.33
N ASP A 156 -25.05 -16.00 5.16
CA ASP A 156 -25.90 -17.05 5.68
C ASP A 156 -26.47 -17.71 4.43
N GLU A 157 -25.97 -18.89 4.07
CA GLU A 157 -26.41 -19.65 2.89
C GLU A 157 -27.89 -20.10 3.00
N ASP A 158 -28.61 -19.65 4.03
CA ASP A 158 -30.01 -19.97 4.33
C ASP A 158 -30.96 -18.74 4.34
N SER A 159 -30.53 -17.52 3.97
CA SER A 159 -31.42 -16.34 3.86
C SER A 159 -31.62 -15.86 2.42
N GLU A 160 -32.49 -16.56 1.67
CA GLU A 160 -32.89 -16.17 0.30
C GLU A 160 -33.55 -14.77 0.22
N ASP A 161 -33.93 -14.17 1.35
CA ASP A 161 -34.63 -12.86 1.41
C ASP A 161 -33.72 -11.62 1.49
N GLU A 162 -32.40 -11.74 1.75
CA GLU A 162 -31.49 -10.57 1.86
C GLU A 162 -30.67 -10.26 0.59
N MET A 163 -30.68 -11.15 -0.40
CA MET A 163 -29.90 -11.01 -1.64
C MET A 163 -30.43 -9.86 -2.53
N GLU A 164 -31.73 -9.56 -2.48
CA GLU A 164 -32.36 -8.52 -3.29
C GLU A 164 -31.91 -7.10 -2.86
N VAL A 165 -31.69 -6.88 -1.55
CA VAL A 165 -31.33 -5.56 -1.01
C VAL A 165 -29.86 -5.21 -1.27
N ALA A 166 -28.96 -6.20 -1.24
CA ALA A 166 -27.54 -5.98 -1.52
C ALA A 166 -27.27 -5.71 -3.01
N GLU A 167 -27.99 -6.37 -3.92
CA GLU A 167 -27.90 -6.09 -5.35
C GLU A 167 -28.36 -4.67 -5.69
N ASP A 168 -29.44 -4.19 -5.06
CA ASP A 168 -29.96 -2.84 -5.28
C ASP A 168 -28.98 -1.75 -4.81
N ILE A 169 -28.31 -1.94 -3.67
CA ILE A 169 -27.29 -0.97 -3.19
C ILE A 169 -26.07 -0.94 -4.14
N HIS A 170 -25.64 -2.10 -4.64
CA HIS A 170 -24.52 -2.19 -5.58
C HIS A 170 -24.88 -1.68 -6.99
N LYS A 171 -26.15 -1.77 -7.37
CA LYS A 171 -26.68 -1.18 -8.60
C LYS A 171 -26.77 0.34 -8.49
N GLN A 172 -27.32 0.86 -7.40
CA GLN A 172 -27.40 2.30 -7.12
C GLN A 172 -26.01 2.96 -7.17
N LYS A 173 -25.00 2.38 -6.51
CA LYS A 173 -23.62 2.90 -6.54
C LYS A 173 -22.98 2.85 -7.93
N ARG A 174 -23.36 1.89 -8.77
CA ARG A 174 -22.89 1.81 -10.16
C ARG A 174 -23.54 2.89 -11.01
N ASP A 175 -24.83 3.11 -10.85
CA ASP A 175 -25.59 4.10 -11.61
C ASP A 175 -25.14 5.53 -11.26
N ASP A 176 -24.90 5.83 -9.98
CA ASP A 176 -24.34 7.12 -9.54
C ASP A 176 -22.95 7.39 -10.16
N LYS A 177 -22.12 6.34 -10.27
CA LYS A 177 -20.79 6.45 -10.86
C LYS A 177 -20.84 6.64 -12.38
N ILE A 178 -21.78 5.98 -13.06
CA ILE A 178 -22.00 6.17 -14.51
C ILE A 178 -22.52 7.58 -14.78
N GLN A 179 -23.43 8.08 -13.96
CA GLN A 179 -23.96 9.44 -14.08
C GLN A 179 -22.85 10.49 -13.89
N SER A 180 -22.02 10.35 -12.87
CA SER A 180 -20.88 11.24 -12.64
C SER A 180 -19.89 11.27 -13.81
N LEU A 181 -19.57 10.10 -14.39
CA LEU A 181 -18.69 10.02 -15.56
C LEU A 181 -19.32 10.67 -16.79
N THR A 182 -20.64 10.52 -16.97
CA THR A 182 -21.40 11.12 -18.07
C THR A 182 -21.39 12.66 -17.98
N GLU A 183 -21.56 13.22 -16.78
CA GLU A 183 -21.50 14.66 -16.54
C GLU A 183 -20.11 15.24 -16.83
N ILE A 184 -19.05 14.50 -16.45
CA ILE A 184 -17.66 14.91 -16.73
C ILE A 184 -17.39 14.92 -18.25
N VAL A 185 -17.85 13.91 -18.97
CA VAL A 185 -17.72 13.85 -20.44
C VAL A 185 -18.49 15.00 -21.10
N ALA A 186 -19.74 15.23 -20.71
CA ALA A 186 -20.55 16.34 -21.22
C ALA A 186 -19.89 17.70 -20.95
N PHE A 187 -19.31 17.91 -19.78
CA PHE A 187 -18.57 19.11 -19.44
C PHE A 187 -17.33 19.32 -20.33
N MET A 188 -16.56 18.25 -20.57
CA MET A 188 -15.39 18.30 -21.45
C MET A 188 -15.78 18.59 -22.91
N GLU A 189 -16.87 17.99 -23.40
CA GLU A 189 -17.36 18.24 -24.75
C GLU A 189 -17.88 19.67 -24.93
N CYS A 190 -18.62 20.20 -23.95
CA CYS A 190 -19.05 21.61 -23.94
C CYS A 190 -17.88 22.59 -23.94
N ARG A 191 -16.77 22.28 -23.24
CA ARG A 191 -15.56 23.13 -23.32
C ARG A 191 -14.84 23.00 -24.67
N ARG A 192 -14.92 21.84 -25.32
CA ARG A 192 -14.30 21.62 -26.63
C ARG A 192 -15.06 22.33 -27.76
N THR A 193 -16.38 22.42 -27.69
CA THR A 193 -17.19 23.08 -28.73
C THR A 193 -17.23 24.60 -28.59
N ASN A 194 -16.89 25.14 -27.41
CA ASN A 194 -16.82 26.58 -27.12
C ASN A 194 -15.40 27.17 -27.25
N ALA A 195 -14.42 26.38 -27.72
CA ALA A 195 -13.06 26.79 -28.03
C ALA A 195 -12.82 26.69 -29.54
#